data_AF-A0AAW4KUF7-F1
#
_entry.id   AF-A0AAW4KUF7-F1
#
_cell.length_a   1.000
_cell.length_b   1.000
_cell.length_c   1.000
_cell.angle_alpha   90.00
_cell.angle_beta   90.00
_cell.angle_gamma   90.00
#
_symmetry.space_group_name_H-M   'P 1'
#
loop_
_entity.id
_entity.type
_entity.pdbx_description
1 polymer ?
#
loop_
_entity_poly.entity_id
_entity_poly.type
_entity_poly.pdbx_seq_one_letter_code
_entity_poly.pdbx_strand_id
1 'polypeptide(L)'
;TPTVPVYAGFTPAQTRDALKRKLDPSYMGTFTGARRYVLHTFANTQSALMRKRVSRYMEGKPCPTCHGKRLKAEALSVTFAGVDIGEFMQ
;
A
#
# COMPACT_ATOMS: atom_id res chain seq x y z
N THR A 1 4.91 12.72 -0.99
CA THR A 1 6.00 12.01 -1.70
C THR A 1 6.85 13.06 -2.37
N PRO A 2 8.15 13.22 -2.03
CA PRO A 2 8.96 14.27 -2.61
C PRO A 2 9.22 13.99 -4.09
N THR A 3 9.24 15.06 -4.89
CA THR A 3 9.64 15.01 -6.30
C THR A 3 11.05 15.58 -6.41
N VAL A 4 11.97 14.83 -7.00
CA VAL A 4 13.41 15.13 -7.01
C VAL A 4 13.98 14.99 -8.42
N PRO A 5 15.03 15.76 -8.77
CA PRO A 5 15.75 15.58 -10.02
C PRO A 5 16.45 14.22 -10.07
N VAL A 6 16.31 13.51 -11.20
CA VAL A 6 16.96 12.21 -11.44
C VAL A 6 17.95 12.34 -12.59
N TYR A 7 19.18 11.90 -12.36
CA TYR A 7 20.27 11.88 -13.34
C TYR A 7 20.55 10.43 -13.75
N ALA A 8 19.95 9.99 -14.86
CA ALA A 8 20.03 8.60 -15.29
C ALA A 8 21.44 8.23 -15.79
N GLY A 9 21.96 7.08 -15.38
CA GLY A 9 23.28 6.58 -15.78
C GLY A 9 24.46 7.17 -15.00
N PHE A 10 24.23 8.11 -14.08
CA PHE A 10 25.28 8.71 -13.27
C PHE A 10 25.60 7.84 -12.04
N THR A 11 26.87 7.77 -11.67
CA THR A 11 27.29 7.20 -10.38
C THR A 11 26.84 8.07 -9.21
N PRO A 12 26.78 7.55 -7.97
CA PRO A 12 26.43 8.36 -6.81
C PRO A 12 27.33 9.59 -6.59
N ALA A 13 28.62 9.51 -6.94
CA ALA A 13 29.53 10.65 -6.86
C ALA A 13 29.20 11.72 -7.90
N GLN A 14 28.96 11.32 -9.15
CA GLN A 14 28.58 12.22 -10.25
C GLN A 14 27.22 12.89 -9.99
N THR A 15 26.23 12.14 -9.48
CA THR A 15 24.91 12.68 -9.12
C THR A 15 25.01 13.77 -8.05
N ARG A 16 25.88 13.60 -7.05
CA ARG A 16 26.11 14.63 -6.03
C ARG A 16 26.75 15.90 -6.61
N ASP A 17 27.73 15.75 -7.52
CA ASP A 17 28.33 16.90 -8.22
C ASP A 17 27.29 17.62 -9.10
N ALA A 18 26.51 16.87 -9.89
CA ALA A 18 25.46 17.40 -10.74
C ALA A 18 24.40 18.19 -9.95
N LEU A 19 23.99 17.67 -8.80
CA LEU A 19 23.09 18.37 -7.86
C LEU A 19 23.72 19.67 -7.34
N LYS A 20 24.99 19.64 -6.92
CA LYS A 20 25.71 20.83 -6.42
C LYS A 20 25.83 21.91 -7.50
N ARG A 21 26.06 21.51 -8.74
CA ARG A 21 26.22 22.39 -9.91
C ARG A 21 24.89 22.77 -10.57
N LYS A 22 23.76 22.25 -10.09
CA LYS A 22 22.41 22.48 -10.62
C LYS A 22 22.31 22.21 -12.13
N LEU A 23 22.90 21.11 -12.58
CA LEU A 23 22.76 20.68 -13.97
C LEU A 23 21.32 20.25 -14.26
N ASP A 24 20.91 20.36 -15.52
CA ASP A 24 19.59 19.92 -15.98
C ASP A 24 19.43 18.39 -15.75
N PRO A 25 18.36 17.96 -15.05
CA PRO A 25 18.11 16.55 -14.80
C PRO A 25 17.55 15.84 -16.03
N SER A 26 17.67 14.51 -16.05
CA SER A 26 17.02 13.70 -17.09
C SER A 26 15.50 13.75 -16.98
N TYR A 27 14.97 13.72 -15.75
CA TYR A 27 13.56 13.91 -15.44
C TYR A 27 13.34 14.21 -13.95
N MET A 28 12.12 14.62 -13.61
CA MET A 28 11.68 14.79 -12.22
C MET A 28 10.97 13.52 -11.73
N GLY A 29 11.58 12.80 -10.80
CA GLY A 29 11.06 11.54 -10.25
C GLY A 29 10.31 11.76 -8.94
N THR A 30 9.13 11.16 -8.79
CA THR A 30 8.38 11.17 -7.52
C THR A 30 8.75 9.94 -6.70
N PHE A 31 9.32 10.14 -5.52
CA PHE A 31 9.68 9.03 -4.63
C PHE A 31 8.45 8.34 -4.06
N THR A 32 8.39 7.01 -4.15
CA THR A 32 7.37 6.18 -3.50
C THR A 32 8.03 5.21 -2.52
N GLY A 33 7.68 5.33 -1.23
CA GLY A 33 8.21 4.43 -0.20
C GLY A 33 7.68 3.00 -0.33
N ALA A 34 8.45 2.01 0.12
CA ALA A 34 8.13 0.58 -0.01
C ALA A 34 6.73 0.22 0.54
N ARG A 35 6.40 0.64 1.77
CA ARG A 35 5.07 0.44 2.36
C ARG A 35 3.96 1.01 1.48
N ARG A 36 4.14 2.23 0.98
CA ARG A 36 3.15 2.89 0.13
C ARG A 36 2.95 2.12 -1.18
N TYR A 37 4.04 1.69 -1.82
CA TYR A 37 3.97 0.88 -3.02
C TYR A 37 3.18 -0.41 -2.79
N VAL A 38 3.56 -1.20 -1.77
CA VAL A 38 2.92 -2.48 -1.46
C VAL A 38 1.42 -2.32 -1.20
N LEU A 39 1.02 -1.40 -0.32
CA LEU A 39 -0.39 -1.20 0.03
C LEU A 39 -1.20 -0.64 -1.14
N HIS A 40 -0.66 0.34 -1.87
CA HIS A 40 -1.33 0.93 -3.02
C HIS A 40 -1.52 -0.09 -4.14
N THR A 41 -0.50 -0.86 -4.46
CA THR A 41 -0.58 -1.91 -5.48
C THR A 41 -1.58 -2.98 -5.07
N PHE A 42 -1.57 -3.44 -3.81
CA PHE A 42 -2.51 -4.45 -3.34
C PHE A 42 -3.96 -4.01 -3.47
N ALA A 43 -4.27 -2.75 -3.12
CA ALA A 43 -5.62 -2.22 -3.16
C ALA A 43 -6.13 -1.90 -4.58
N ASN A 44 -5.27 -1.36 -5.45
CA ASN A 44 -5.71 -0.72 -6.70
C ASN A 44 -5.37 -1.50 -7.98
N THR A 45 -4.48 -2.51 -7.93
CA THR A 45 -4.12 -3.24 -9.14
C THR A 45 -5.26 -4.11 -9.67
N GLN A 46 -5.49 -4.09 -10.97
CA GLN A 46 -6.40 -5.03 -11.66
C GLN A 46 -5.72 -6.38 -11.97
N SER A 47 -4.38 -6.43 -12.00
CA SER A 47 -3.65 -7.67 -12.27
C SER A 47 -3.65 -8.59 -11.05
N ALA A 48 -4.22 -9.78 -11.19
CA ALA A 48 -4.22 -10.83 -10.16
C ALA A 48 -2.79 -11.30 -9.81
N LEU A 49 -1.93 -11.45 -10.82
CA LEU A 49 -0.52 -11.81 -10.62
C LEU A 49 0.21 -10.74 -9.80
N MET A 50 -0.02 -9.47 -10.13
CA MET A 50 0.58 -8.34 -9.40
C MET A 50 0.10 -8.30 -7.95
N ARG A 51 -1.19 -8.51 -7.72
CA ARG A 51 -1.78 -8.56 -6.39
C ARG A 51 -1.13 -9.69 -5.57
N LYS A 52 -1.07 -10.91 -6.13
CA LYS A 52 -0.41 -12.07 -5.50
C LYS A 52 1.06 -11.79 -5.19
N ARG A 53 1.77 -11.08 -6.07
CA ARG A 53 3.19 -10.74 -5.88
C ARG A 53 3.40 -9.87 -4.65
N VAL A 54 2.61 -8.82 -4.48
CA VAL A 54 2.75 -7.89 -3.35
C VAL A 54 2.19 -8.45 -2.04
N SER A 55 1.19 -9.34 -2.09
CA SER A 55 0.64 -10.02 -0.91
C SER A 55 1.70 -10.78 -0.10
N ARG A 56 2.79 -11.24 -0.73
CA ARG A 56 3.87 -11.97 -0.05
C ARG A 56 4.64 -11.12 0.97
N TYR A 57 4.51 -9.79 0.89
CA TYR A 57 5.10 -8.85 1.84
C TYR A 57 4.09 -8.38 2.90
N MET A 58 2.94 -9.05 3.02
CA MET A 58 1.85 -8.71 3.93
C MET A 58 1.48 -9.94 4.75
N GLU A 59 1.11 -9.71 6.01
CA GLU A 59 0.58 -10.75 6.90
C GLU A 59 -0.90 -10.43 7.19
N GLY A 60 -1.77 -11.43 7.01
CA GLY A 60 -3.17 -11.32 7.38
C GLY A 60 -3.36 -11.61 8.87
N LYS A 61 -4.05 -10.72 9.58
CA LYS A 61 -4.44 -10.92 10.99
C LYS A 61 -5.94 -10.69 11.13
N PRO A 62 -6.62 -11.41 12.05
CA PRO A 62 -8.00 -11.09 12.38
C PRO A 62 -8.13 -9.61 12.75
N CYS A 63 -9.14 -8.95 12.21
CA CYS A 63 -9.40 -7.55 12.54
C CYS A 63 -9.83 -7.48 14.02
N PRO A 64 -9.15 -6.70 14.88
CA PRO A 64 -9.49 -6.65 16.30
C PRO A 64 -10.83 -5.98 16.57
N THR A 65 -11.36 -5.20 15.62
CA THR A 65 -12.62 -4.46 15.79
C THR A 65 -13.85 -5.28 15.42
N CYS A 66 -13.77 -6.09 14.36
CA CYS A 66 -14.90 -6.91 13.91
C CYS A 66 -14.68 -8.41 14.10
N HIS A 67 -13.53 -8.82 14.66
CA HIS A 67 -13.14 -10.21 14.89
C HIS A 67 -13.28 -11.10 13.64
N GLY A 68 -13.12 -10.53 12.45
CA GLY A 68 -13.27 -11.26 11.19
C GLY A 68 -14.69 -11.32 10.62
N LYS A 69 -15.70 -10.74 11.30
CA LYS A 69 -17.10 -10.68 10.82
C LYS A 69 -17.30 -9.72 9.64
N ARG A 70 -16.33 -8.84 9.35
CA ARG A 70 -16.29 -7.90 8.20
C ARG A 70 -17.49 -6.91 8.13
N LEU A 71 -18.20 -6.74 9.23
CA LEU A 71 -19.33 -5.84 9.37
C LEU A 71 -19.00 -4.70 10.33
N LYS A 72 -19.76 -3.61 10.23
CA LYS A 72 -19.69 -2.50 11.19
C LYS A 72 -20.29 -2.92 12.54
N ALA A 73 -19.87 -2.24 13.62
CA ALA A 73 -20.33 -2.56 14.97
C ALA A 73 -21.86 -2.43 15.13
N GLU A 74 -22.48 -1.45 14.46
CA GLU A 74 -23.93 -1.21 14.52
C GLU A 74 -24.73 -2.35 13.86
N ALA A 75 -24.16 -3.01 12.86
CA ALA A 75 -24.78 -4.19 12.25
C ALA A 75 -24.67 -5.42 13.16
N LEU A 76 -23.55 -5.54 13.88
CA LEU A 76 -23.28 -6.64 14.81
C LEU A 76 -24.04 -6.52 16.13
N SER A 77 -24.54 -5.33 16.49
CA SER A 77 -25.38 -5.15 17.67
C SER A 77 -26.82 -5.66 17.49
N VAL A 78 -27.26 -5.91 16.26
CA VAL A 78 -28.61 -6.41 15.98
C VAL A 78 -28.59 -7.94 16.02
N THR A 79 -29.43 -8.51 16.89
CA THR A 79 -29.52 -9.96 17.07
C THR A 79 -30.90 -10.50 16.69
N PHE A 80 -30.93 -11.68 16.09
CA PHE A 80 -32.14 -12.46 15.85
C PHE A 80 -31.93 -13.88 16.38
N ALA A 81 -32.88 -14.41 17.15
CA ALA A 81 -32.74 -15.72 17.81
C ALA A 81 -31.44 -15.87 18.63
N GLY A 82 -30.93 -14.77 19.22
CA GLY A 82 -29.73 -14.78 20.06
C GLY A 82 -28.39 -14.70 19.33
N VAL A 83 -28.38 -14.59 18.00
CA VAL A 83 -27.16 -14.47 17.18
C VAL A 83 -27.17 -13.19 16.35
N ASP A 84 -26.00 -12.63 16.08
CA ASP A 84 -25.84 -11.51 15.13
C ASP A 84 -25.73 -12.00 13.68
N ILE A 85 -25.89 -11.09 12.72
CA ILE A 85 -25.83 -11.41 11.28
C ILE A 85 -24.47 -12.01 10.85
N GLY A 86 -23.37 -11.65 11.50
CA GLY A 86 -22.05 -12.18 11.20
C GLY A 86 -21.88 -13.64 11.64
N GLU A 87 -22.55 -14.04 12.72
CA GLU A 87 -22.61 -15.43 13.17
C GLU A 87 -23.64 -16.24 12.37
N PHE A 88 -24.78 -15.65 12.05
CA PHE A 88 -25.83 -16.31 11.27
C PHE A 88 -25.39 -16.68 9.84
N MET A 89 -24.47 -15.91 9.25
CA MET A 89 -23.98 -16.13 7.88
C MET A 89 -22.75 -17.03 7.76
N GLN A 90 -22.17 -17.47 8.88
CA GLN A 90 -21.05 -18.44 8.86
C GLN A 90 -21.53 -19.83 8.50
#